data_AF-A0AAW0GDS1-F1
#
_entry.id   AF-A0AAW0GDS1-F1
#
_cell.length_a   1.000
_cell.length_b   1.000
_cell.length_c   1.000
_cell.angle_alpha   90.00
_cell.angle_beta   90.00
_cell.angle_gamma   90.00
#
_symmetry.space_group_name_H-M   'P 1'
#
loop_
_entity.id
_entity.type
_entity.pdbx_description
1 polymer ?
#
loop_
_entity_poly.entity_id
_entity_poly.type
_entity_poly.pdbx_seq_one_letter_code
_entity_poly.pdbx_strand_id
1 'polypeptide(L)'
;MLAPPPGDAYNFLLNLISYPLAIVNAFVSAGLIYLYLNEKRLKWNPPFRATLPVAVLFLLSNIYLVIAPYIPPDGDDNIYNDLPYYLHCVVALGIFALGAIYWLVWTIILPKIGNYRLVVKTTLGEDGWSRNQFVKEKL
;
A
#
# COMPACT_ATOMS: atom_id res chain seq x y z
N MET A 1 -20.33 -24.32 -7.05
CA MET A 1 -20.80 -22.92 -7.04
C MET A 1 -19.56 -22.04 -7.19
N LEU A 2 -19.41 -21.31 -8.31
CA LEU A 2 -18.18 -20.57 -8.63
C LEU A 2 -18.18 -19.12 -8.13
N ALA A 3 -19.33 -18.63 -7.66
CA ALA A 3 -19.50 -17.29 -7.10
C ALA A 3 -20.03 -17.41 -5.66
N PRO A 4 -19.48 -16.63 -4.71
CA PRO A 4 -20.05 -16.54 -3.37
C PRO A 4 -21.48 -15.99 -3.43
N PRO A 5 -22.34 -16.33 -2.44
CA PRO A 5 -23.68 -15.78 -2.33
C PRO A 5 -23.66 -14.24 -2.42
N PRO A 6 -24.68 -13.58 -3.00
CA PRO A 6 -24.66 -12.14 -3.25
C PRO A 6 -24.36 -11.27 -2.02
N GLY A 7 -24.79 -11.71 -0.82
CA GLY A 7 -24.51 -11.03 0.45
C GLY A 7 -23.03 -11.12 0.86
N ASP A 8 -22.46 -12.32 0.82
CA ASP A 8 -21.06 -12.56 1.17
C ASP A 8 -20.09 -11.88 0.18
N ALA A 9 -20.45 -11.84 -1.11
CA ALA A 9 -19.66 -11.17 -2.14
C ALA A 9 -19.53 -9.65 -1.90
N TYR A 10 -20.63 -9.00 -1.48
CA TYR A 10 -20.63 -7.56 -1.19
C TYR A 10 -19.76 -7.23 0.02
N ASN A 11 -19.96 -7.95 1.14
CA ASN A 11 -19.13 -7.80 2.34
C ASN A 11 -17.65 -8.07 2.04
N PHE A 12 -17.37 -9.07 1.19
CA PHE A 12 -16.01 -9.42 0.80
C PHE A 12 -15.35 -8.28 0.02
N LEU A 13 -16.05 -7.72 -0.97
CA LEU A 13 -15.54 -6.62 -1.77
C LEU A 13 -15.30 -5.36 -0.93
N LEU A 14 -16.23 -5.02 -0.03
CA LEU A 14 -16.06 -3.89 0.89
C LEU A 14 -14.82 -4.05 1.76
N ASN A 15 -14.65 -5.22 2.39
CA ASN A 15 -13.49 -5.50 3.23
C ASN A 15 -12.19 -5.52 2.40
N LEU A 16 -12.24 -6.03 1.17
CA LEU A 16 -11.10 -6.10 0.27
C LEU A 16 -10.64 -4.71 -0.23
N ILE A 17 -11.54 -3.73 -0.33
CA ILE A 17 -11.17 -2.35 -0.69
C ILE A 17 -10.56 -1.61 0.50
N SER A 18 -11.18 -1.72 1.68
CA SER A 18 -10.76 -0.99 2.88
C SER A 18 -9.48 -1.53 3.51
N TYR A 19 -9.25 -2.83 3.49
CA TYR A 19 -8.12 -3.46 4.18
C TYR A 19 -6.73 -3.08 3.60
N PRO A 20 -6.51 -3.09 2.26
CA PRO A 20 -5.27 -2.58 1.68
C PRO A 20 -5.00 -1.11 2.03
N LEU A 21 -6.05 -0.29 2.11
CA LEU A 21 -5.92 1.12 2.49
C LEU A 21 -5.39 1.27 3.92
N ALA A 22 -5.88 0.45 4.86
CA ALA A 22 -5.37 0.43 6.23
C ALA A 22 -3.88 0.05 6.28
N ILE A 23 -3.46 -0.96 5.50
CA ILE A 23 -2.04 -1.35 5.39
C ILE A 23 -1.19 -0.17 4.88
N VAL A 24 -1.60 0.46 3.78
CA VAL A 24 -0.87 1.59 3.19
C VAL A 24 -0.78 2.75 4.18
N ASN A 25 -1.88 3.10 4.85
CA ASN A 25 -1.91 4.17 5.84
C ASN A 25 -1.03 3.87 7.05
N ALA A 26 -0.93 2.60 7.48
CA ALA A 26 0.01 2.18 8.51
C ALA A 26 1.46 2.45 8.07
N PHE A 27 1.84 2.09 6.85
CA PHE A 27 3.19 2.38 6.33
C PHE A 27 3.45 3.88 6.16
N VAL A 28 2.49 4.65 5.66
CA VAL A 28 2.61 6.11 5.49
C VAL A 28 2.81 6.80 6.83
N SER A 29 2.01 6.44 7.83
CA SER A 29 2.11 7.02 9.18
C SER A 29 3.39 6.61 9.90
N ALA A 30 3.82 5.35 9.77
CA ALA A 30 5.11 4.89 10.26
C ALA A 30 6.28 5.65 9.60
N GLY A 31 6.22 5.85 8.27
CA GLY A 31 7.20 6.64 7.54
C GLY A 31 7.24 8.10 7.98
N LEU A 32 6.09 8.69 8.27
CA LEU A 32 5.99 10.05 8.80
C LEU A 32 6.61 10.16 10.21
N ILE A 33 6.31 9.20 11.10
CA ILE A 33 6.90 9.15 12.45
C ILE A 33 8.42 8.96 12.35
N TYR A 34 8.89 8.06 11.48
CA TYR A 34 10.32 7.88 11.24
C TYR A 34 10.98 9.19 10.80
N LEU A 35 10.31 9.95 9.94
CA LEU A 35 10.80 11.23 9.45
C LEU A 35 10.84 12.30 10.55
N TYR A 36 9.85 12.35 11.44
CA TYR A 36 9.88 13.20 12.63
C TYR A 36 11.01 12.83 13.59
N LEU A 37 11.27 11.54 13.83
CA LEU A 37 12.36 11.09 14.70
C LEU A 37 13.76 11.36 14.11
N ASN A 38 13.86 11.46 12.77
CA ASN A 38 15.12 11.64 12.05
C ASN A 38 15.25 13.01 11.36
N GLU A 39 14.44 13.99 11.76
CA GLU A 39 14.34 15.31 11.12
C GLU A 39 15.70 15.98 10.94
N LYS A 40 16.53 15.95 11.98
CA LYS A 40 17.88 16.55 11.98
C LYS A 40 18.84 15.88 10.98
N ARG A 41 18.72 14.56 10.81
CA ARG A 41 19.57 13.78 9.89
C ARG A 41 19.16 14.00 8.44
N LEU A 42 17.87 14.14 8.20
CA LEU A 42 17.27 14.22 6.86
C LEU A 42 17.11 15.67 6.35
N LYS A 43 17.43 16.68 7.19
CA LYS A 43 17.23 18.12 6.88
C LYS A 43 15.84 18.41 6.34
N TRP A 44 14.84 17.72 6.87
CA TRP A 44 13.47 17.79 6.36
C TRP A 44 12.73 18.95 7.02
N ASN A 45 12.28 19.92 6.22
CA ASN A 45 11.49 21.05 6.70
C ASN A 45 10.19 21.17 5.89
N PRO A 46 9.12 20.44 6.26
CA PRO A 46 7.88 20.47 5.53
C PRO A 46 7.10 21.77 5.78
N PRO A 47 6.37 22.30 4.77
CA PRO A 47 5.55 23.50 4.92
C PRO A 47 4.33 23.27 5.83
N PHE A 48 3.87 22.03 5.95
CA PHE A 48 2.77 21.63 6.82
C PHE A 48 3.23 20.47 7.71
N ARG A 49 2.95 20.55 9.01
CA ARG A 49 3.37 19.55 10.00
C ARG A 49 2.15 19.04 10.77
N ALA A 50 1.95 17.72 10.77
CA ALA A 50 1.08 17.07 11.73
C ALA A 50 1.79 17.03 13.10
N THR A 51 1.02 17.03 14.19
CA THR A 51 1.59 16.81 15.51
C THR A 51 1.94 15.34 15.69
N LEU A 52 3.10 15.06 16.31
CA LEU A 52 3.59 13.67 16.51
C LEU A 52 2.56 12.77 17.21
N PRO A 53 1.82 13.21 18.26
CA PRO A 53 0.79 12.40 18.88
C PRO A 53 -0.33 11.98 17.91
N VAL A 54 -0.74 12.86 17.00
CA VAL A 54 -1.78 12.55 15.99
C VAL A 54 -1.27 11.51 15.00
N ALA A 55 -0.01 11.63 14.56
CA ALA A 55 0.60 10.63 13.68
C ALA A 55 0.70 9.25 14.36
N VAL A 56 1.07 9.21 15.65
CA VAL A 56 1.12 7.97 16.44
C VAL A 56 -0.25 7.35 16.61
N LEU A 57 -1.26 8.14 16.98
CA LEU A 57 -2.64 7.65 17.10
C LEU A 57 -3.14 7.10 15.77
N PHE A 58 -2.90 7.81 14.67
CA PHE A 58 -3.29 7.35 13.34
C PHE A 58 -2.58 6.04 12.95
N LEU A 59 -1.29 5.88 13.28
CA LEU A 59 -0.58 4.61 13.11
C LEU A 59 -1.24 3.49 13.92
N LEU A 60 -1.51 3.72 15.20
CA LEU A 60 -2.14 2.72 16.08
C LEU A 60 -3.53 2.31 15.57
N SER A 61 -4.35 3.26 15.11
CA SER A 61 -5.66 2.98 14.52
C SER A 61 -5.54 2.11 13.27
N ASN A 62 -4.59 2.38 12.38
CA ASN A 62 -4.40 1.56 11.19
C ASN A 62 -3.82 0.17 11.52
N ILE A 63 -2.92 0.05 12.50
CA ILE A 63 -2.46 -1.24 13.01
C ILE A 63 -3.63 -2.07 13.55
N TYR A 64 -4.52 -1.45 14.33
CA TYR A 64 -5.73 -2.11 14.80
C TYR A 64 -6.58 -2.63 13.64
N LEU A 65 -6.84 -1.82 12.61
CA LEU A 65 -7.61 -2.24 11.44
C LEU A 65 -6.95 -3.37 10.63
N VAL A 66 -5.63 -3.47 10.66
CA VAL A 66 -4.89 -4.57 10.02
C VAL A 66 -4.96 -5.85 10.86
N ILE A 67 -4.92 -5.75 12.18
CA ILE A 67 -4.90 -6.91 13.09
C ILE A 67 -6.31 -7.45 13.36
N ALA A 68 -7.31 -6.57 13.48
CA ALA A 68 -8.67 -6.93 13.89
C ALA A 68 -9.27 -8.09 13.07
N PRO A 69 -9.12 -8.15 11.74
CA PRO A 69 -9.67 -9.26 10.95
C PRO A 69 -9.02 -10.63 11.19
N TYR A 70 -7.86 -10.71 11.83
CA TYR A 70 -7.20 -11.98 12.17
C TYR A 70 -7.75 -12.60 13.45
N ILE A 71 -8.39 -11.80 14.30
CA ILE A 71 -9.03 -12.27 15.52
C ILE A 71 -10.34 -12.94 15.11
N PRO A 72 -10.52 -14.24 15.39
CA PRO A 72 -11.75 -14.92 15.02
C PRO A 72 -12.94 -14.28 15.76
N PRO A 73 -14.08 -14.09 15.10
CA PRO A 73 -15.29 -13.63 15.78
C PRO A 73 -15.76 -14.72 16.76
N ASP A 74 -16.24 -14.29 17.93
CA ASP A 74 -16.84 -15.21 18.91
C ASP A 74 -18.25 -15.60 18.44
N GLY A 75 -18.56 -16.90 18.43
CA GLY A 75 -19.91 -17.41 18.12
C GLY A 75 -20.26 -17.46 16.63
N ASP A 76 -21.50 -17.08 16.30
CA ASP A 76 -22.08 -17.14 14.93
C ASP A 76 -21.95 -15.81 14.17
N ASP A 77 -21.24 -14.82 14.72
CA ASP A 77 -21.05 -13.47 14.16
C ASP A 77 -19.99 -13.41 13.05
N ASN A 78 -19.93 -14.44 12.19
CA ASN A 78 -19.09 -14.39 11.01
C ASN A 78 -19.69 -13.40 9.99
N ILE A 79 -18.87 -12.46 9.51
CA ILE A 79 -19.25 -11.49 8.46
C ILE A 79 -19.65 -12.20 7.15
N TYR A 80 -19.21 -13.45 7.00
CA TYR A 80 -19.53 -14.33 5.88
C TYR A 80 -20.25 -15.56 6.38
N ASN A 81 -21.27 -15.99 5.65
CA ASN A 81 -22.02 -17.21 5.97
C ASN A 81 -21.30 -18.47 5.47
N ASP A 82 -20.72 -18.39 4.27
CA ASP A 82 -20.10 -19.54 3.58
C ASP A 82 -18.59 -19.38 3.34
N LEU A 83 -17.99 -18.22 3.66
CA LEU A 83 -16.58 -17.93 3.40
C LEU A 83 -15.73 -17.84 4.69
N PRO A 84 -14.43 -18.17 4.62
CA PRO A 84 -13.52 -17.96 5.74
C PRO A 84 -13.39 -16.48 6.09
N TYR A 85 -13.48 -16.13 7.38
CA TYR A 85 -13.39 -14.74 7.86
C TYR A 85 -12.12 -14.02 7.38
N TYR A 86 -10.99 -14.72 7.31
CA TYR A 86 -9.68 -14.18 6.92
C TYR A 86 -9.45 -14.10 5.39
N LEU A 87 -10.43 -14.51 4.57
CA LEU A 87 -10.23 -14.62 3.11
C LEU A 87 -9.82 -13.27 2.48
N HIS A 88 -10.48 -12.19 2.89
CA HIS A 88 -10.18 -10.85 2.39
C HIS A 88 -8.75 -10.39 2.74
N CYS A 89 -8.21 -10.80 3.90
CA CYS A 89 -6.82 -10.53 4.28
C CYS A 89 -5.83 -11.26 3.38
N VAL A 90 -6.06 -12.55 3.12
CA VAL A 90 -5.18 -13.37 2.27
C VAL A 90 -5.18 -12.86 0.84
N VAL A 91 -6.35 -12.51 0.30
CA VAL A 91 -6.46 -11.95 -1.05
C VAL A 91 -5.76 -10.60 -1.15
N ALA A 92 -5.94 -9.71 -0.16
CA ALA A 92 -5.24 -8.43 -0.13
C ALA A 92 -3.71 -8.59 -0.08
N LEU A 93 -3.20 -9.50 0.75
CA LEU A 93 -1.77 -9.81 0.78
C LEU A 93 -1.27 -10.40 -0.55
N GLY A 94 -2.08 -11.24 -1.21
CA GLY A 94 -1.80 -11.75 -2.54
C GLY A 94 -1.66 -10.63 -3.58
N ILE A 95 -2.54 -9.63 -3.55
CA ILE A 95 -2.45 -8.45 -4.43
C ILE A 95 -1.16 -7.67 -4.18
N PHE A 96 -0.79 -7.44 -2.91
CA PHE A 96 0.48 -6.79 -2.58
C PHE A 96 1.69 -7.59 -3.06
N ALA A 97 1.68 -8.91 -2.87
CA ALA A 97 2.74 -9.80 -3.32
C ALA A 97 2.89 -9.76 -4.85
N LEU A 98 1.79 -9.83 -5.60
CA LEU A 98 1.80 -9.70 -7.06
C LEU A 98 2.33 -8.34 -7.50
N GLY A 99 1.92 -7.25 -6.85
CA GLY A 99 2.44 -5.90 -7.11
C GLY A 99 3.95 -5.79 -6.84
N ALA A 100 4.43 -6.40 -5.76
CA ALA A 100 5.85 -6.44 -5.42
C ALA A 100 6.66 -7.26 -6.44
N ILE A 101 6.15 -8.42 -6.86
CA ILE A 101 6.77 -9.24 -7.91
C ILE A 101 6.83 -8.45 -9.22
N TYR A 102 5.71 -7.86 -9.64
CA TYR A 102 5.67 -7.01 -10.83
C TYR A 102 6.75 -5.92 -10.74
N TRP A 103 6.78 -5.16 -9.63
CA TRP A 103 7.77 -4.12 -9.39
C TRP A 103 9.21 -4.64 -9.49
N LEU A 104 9.54 -5.74 -8.83
CA LEU A 104 10.88 -6.35 -8.86
C LEU A 104 11.30 -6.73 -10.29
N VAL A 105 10.37 -7.32 -11.06
CA VAL A 105 10.63 -7.74 -12.44
C VAL A 105 10.97 -6.54 -13.32
N TRP A 106 10.18 -5.46 -13.29
CA TRP A 106 10.39 -4.34 -14.21
C TRP A 106 11.43 -3.30 -13.74
N THR A 107 11.64 -3.15 -12.43
CA THR A 107 12.58 -2.15 -11.88
C THR A 107 13.98 -2.68 -11.59
N ILE A 108 14.13 -3.97 -11.31
CA ILE A 108 15.43 -4.56 -10.96
C ILE A 108 15.88 -5.57 -12.02
N ILE A 109 15.05 -6.57 -12.33
CA ILE A 109 15.43 -7.67 -13.19
C ILE A 109 15.62 -7.20 -14.64
N LEU A 110 14.61 -6.55 -15.21
CA LEU A 110 14.64 -6.05 -16.59
C LEU A 110 15.79 -5.05 -16.86
N PRO A 111 16.06 -4.05 -15.99
CA PRO A 111 17.19 -3.13 -16.16
C PRO A 111 18.55 -3.83 -16.04
N LYS A 112 18.65 -4.83 -15.16
CA LYS A 112 19.88 -5.63 -14.98
C LYS A 112 20.17 -6.54 -16.17
N ILE A 113 19.14 -7.15 -16.78
CA ILE A 113 19.29 -7.96 -17.99
C ILE A 113 19.58 -7.08 -19.21
N GLY A 114 18.89 -5.94 -19.33
CA GLY A 114 19.03 -5.02 -20.45
C GLY A 114 20.19 -4.02 -20.33
N ASN A 115 21.00 -4.11 -19.27
CA ASN A 115 22.12 -3.23 -18.96
C ASN A 115 21.75 -1.74 -19.08
N TYR A 116 20.61 -1.36 -18.52
CA TYR A 116 20.12 0.02 -18.51
C TYR A 116 19.71 0.45 -17.11
N ARG A 117 19.67 1.75 -16.87
CA ARG A 117 19.17 2.38 -15.65
C ARG A 117 17.84 3.06 -15.95
N LEU A 118 16.85 2.88 -15.06
CA LEU A 118 15.62 3.65 -15.09
C LEU A 118 15.88 4.99 -14.40
N VAL A 119 15.76 6.08 -15.14
CA VAL A 119 15.94 7.44 -14.62
C VAL A 119 14.68 8.23 -14.90
N VAL A 120 14.17 8.93 -13.88
CA VAL A 120 13.08 9.90 -14.07
C VAL A 120 13.71 11.17 -14.62
N LYS A 121 13.43 11.51 -15.89
CA LYS A 121 13.83 12.78 -16.50
C LYS A 121 12.59 13.64 -16.68
N THR A 122 12.70 14.91 -16.26
CA THR A 122 11.68 15.92 -16.54
C THR A 122 11.89 16.41 -17.97
N THR A 123 11.06 15.96 -18.90
CA THR A 123 11.09 16.40 -20.29
C THR A 123 10.07 17.51 -20.48
N LEU A 124 10.46 18.58 -21.16
CA LEU A 124 9.52 19.58 -21.65
C LEU A 124 8.81 18.98 -22.87
N GLY A 125 7.48 18.88 -22.82
CA GLY A 125 6.68 18.52 -23.98
C GLY A 125 6.72 19.62 -25.04
N GLU A 126 6.35 19.27 -26.28
CA GLU A 126 6.22 20.22 -27.39
C GLU A 126 5.14 21.29 -27.12
N ASP A 127 4.25 21.00 -26.16
CA ASP A 127 3.22 21.89 -25.61
C ASP A 127 3.74 22.87 -24.55
N GLY A 128 5.02 22.80 -24.19
CA GLY A 128 5.67 23.64 -23.17
C GLY A 128 5.45 23.16 -21.73
N TRP A 129 4.75 22.03 -21.51
CA TRP A 129 4.48 21.51 -20.17
C TRP A 129 5.53 20.50 -19.71
N SER A 130 5.94 20.61 -18.45
CA SER A 130 6.88 19.66 -17.85
C SER A 130 6.20 18.33 -17.51
N ARG A 131 6.79 17.22 -17.95
CA ARG A 131 6.34 15.87 -17.62
C ARG A 131 7.50 15.05 -17.10
N ASN A 132 7.27 14.31 -16.02
CA ASN A 132 8.23 13.35 -15.50
C ASN A 132 8.04 12.01 -16.24
N GLN A 133 9.03 11.60 -17.02
CA GLN A 133 9.02 10.33 -17.73
C GLN A 133 10.15 9.41 -17.28
N PHE A 134 9.85 8.12 -17.16
CA PHE A 134 10.87 7.09 -16.95
C PHE A 134 11.59 6.84 -18.28
N VAL A 135 12.87 7.23 -18.36
CA VAL A 135 13.73 7.01 -19.52
C VAL A 135 14.73 5.90 -19.18
N LYS A 136 14.97 5.01 -20.15
CA LYS A 136 16.01 3.98 -20.06
C LYS A 136 17.34 4.60 -20.53
N GLU A 137 18.29 4.71 -19.63
CA GLU A 137 19.66 5.15 -19.94
C GLU A 137 20.55 3.92 -19.99
N LYS A 138 21.22 3.65 -21.13
CA LYS A 138 22.19 2.54 -21.20
C LYS A 138 23.32 2.80 -20.19
N LEU A 139 23.71 1.74 -19.48
CA LEU A 139 24.90 1.75 -18.62
C LEU A 139 26.17 1.89 -19.45
#